data_AF-A0A3Q0ERB1-F1
#
_entry.id   AF-A0A3Q0ERB1-F1
#
_cell.length_a   1.000
_cell.length_b   1.000
_cell.length_c   1.000
_cell.angle_alpha   90.00
_cell.angle_beta   90.00
_cell.angle_gamma   90.00
#
_symmetry.space_group_name_H-M   'P 1'
#
loop_
_entity.id
_entity.type
_entity.pdbx_description
1 polymer ?
#
loop_
_entity_poly.entity_id
_entity_poly.type
_entity_poly.pdbx_seq_one_letter_code
_entity_poly.pdbx_strand_id
1 'polypeptide(L)'
;MEMSRCMFHEKNFPKRFWAEEANTVVFLQNRLPIKAVREMTSFEAWLVAKGYAQIFGVDYSDTFVVARLDTIRLLLAIIAQKSWKVFQLDVISAFLNGNNAKHIQNFKQEMMKVFEITNLGVMSYFLGMEIKQGQGEIFICQKKYVKEILKKFQMEECKEVSTPMNQKEKLHKEDGANKVDEGYFKSLIGCLMYIMTTRPDILNVGDEKPDTKFVLKGTDKENFKGHKLRRIEEKLAKARYSIREASKIRNLRSTLQDPDNVPEGPIYRNANAFHRSYLEMEKVFKVFVYEEGEPPLFHNGLSKDIYSTEGRFINEMEKGRHYRTYDPDEAFVYYLPFSVVMLIEYVYDRGSNYNLDPLGLVVKDYIRTISYKHPFWNRSLGHDHFMLSCHDWGPVVSSYVDLLYNNAIRVLCNANTSEGFKPAKDVSFAEIKLMDGEVTGLVGGYPPSQRTILAFFAGHLHGYIRYLLLHTWKNKDQDVQVYEEIPEGMSYYTKLRSSKFCLCPSGYEVASPRIVEAIFAGCVPVLISDSYVPPFSDVLNWNSFSVQVAVKEIPNIKKILMGISESQYLRMQRRVKQVQGHFMPNEPPKRYDMFHMTVHSIWLRRLNIHIQDQ
;
A
#
# COMPACT_ATOMS: atom_id res chain seq x y z
N MET A 1 -9.38 -14.69 -8.85
CA MET A 1 -10.03 -14.30 -7.59
C MET A 1 -11.21 -13.38 -7.87
N GLU A 2 -11.03 -12.26 -8.58
CA GLU A 2 -12.14 -11.33 -8.87
C GLU A 2 -13.27 -11.90 -9.75
N MET A 3 -12.98 -12.63 -10.83
CA MET A 3 -14.06 -13.21 -11.66
C MET A 3 -14.91 -14.25 -10.92
N SER A 4 -14.28 -15.11 -10.11
CA SER A 4 -14.97 -16.10 -9.27
C SER A 4 -15.79 -15.43 -8.16
N ARG A 5 -15.28 -14.35 -7.57
CA ARG A 5 -15.99 -13.52 -6.59
C ARG A 5 -17.18 -12.76 -7.17
N CYS A 6 -17.05 -12.15 -8.35
CA CYS A 6 -18.17 -11.52 -9.05
C CYS A 6 -19.26 -12.54 -9.37
N MET A 7 -18.87 -13.72 -9.88
CA MET A 7 -19.78 -14.82 -10.22
C MET A 7 -20.49 -15.39 -8.97
N PHE A 8 -19.78 -15.54 -7.84
CA PHE A 8 -20.34 -16.02 -6.58
C PHE A 8 -21.18 -14.97 -5.85
N HIS A 9 -20.81 -13.70 -5.96
CA HIS A 9 -21.58 -12.57 -5.44
C HIS A 9 -22.90 -12.40 -6.20
N GLU A 10 -22.87 -12.47 -7.54
CA GLU A 10 -24.08 -12.39 -8.38
C GLU A 10 -25.07 -13.52 -8.08
N LYS A 11 -24.58 -14.72 -7.74
CA LYS A 11 -25.40 -15.91 -7.46
C LYS A 11 -25.66 -16.18 -5.98
N ASN A 12 -25.35 -15.25 -5.08
CA ASN A 12 -25.55 -15.39 -3.62
C ASN A 12 -24.94 -16.67 -3.02
N PHE A 13 -23.74 -17.05 -3.46
CA PHE A 13 -23.09 -18.30 -3.01
C PHE A 13 -22.67 -18.21 -1.52
N PRO A 14 -22.80 -19.27 -0.70
CA PRO A 14 -22.58 -19.20 0.74
C PRO A 14 -21.17 -18.72 1.16
N LYS A 15 -21.11 -17.64 1.96
CA LYS A 15 -19.88 -16.94 2.39
C LYS A 15 -18.84 -17.83 3.09
N ARG A 16 -19.26 -18.92 3.73
CA ARG A 16 -18.37 -19.89 4.41
C ARG A 16 -17.35 -20.54 3.48
N PHE A 17 -17.63 -20.60 2.18
CA PHE A 17 -16.72 -21.18 1.19
C PHE A 17 -15.77 -20.15 0.57
N TRP A 18 -15.86 -18.87 0.90
CA TRP A 18 -15.07 -17.81 0.25
C TRP A 18 -13.62 -17.75 0.73
N ALA A 19 -13.38 -17.98 2.03
CA ALA A 19 -12.03 -18.09 2.59
C ALA A 19 -11.33 -19.39 2.14
N GLU A 20 -12.11 -20.46 1.96
CA GLU A 20 -11.62 -21.74 1.47
C GLU A 20 -11.44 -21.72 -0.06
N GLU A 21 -12.27 -20.99 -0.81
CA GLU A 21 -12.10 -20.67 -2.24
C GLU A 21 -10.76 -19.97 -2.47
N ALA A 22 -10.42 -18.95 -1.68
CA ALA A 22 -9.11 -18.27 -1.77
C ALA A 22 -7.92 -19.23 -1.54
N ASN A 23 -8.12 -20.31 -0.78
CA ASN A 23 -7.12 -21.35 -0.51
C ASN A 23 -7.15 -22.54 -1.51
N THR A 24 -8.28 -22.76 -2.20
CA THR A 24 -8.57 -23.99 -2.97
C THR A 24 -8.65 -23.73 -4.48
N VAL A 25 -8.95 -22.49 -4.88
CA VAL A 25 -8.98 -22.02 -6.26
C VAL A 25 -7.69 -21.26 -6.57
N VAL A 26 -6.89 -21.83 -7.46
CA VAL A 26 -5.68 -21.18 -7.98
C VAL A 26 -6.08 -20.29 -9.16
N PHE A 27 -5.93 -18.97 -9.04
CA PHE A 27 -5.97 -18.06 -10.19
C PHE A 27 -4.55 -17.62 -10.58
N LEU A 28 -4.28 -17.64 -11.89
CA LEU A 28 -2.99 -17.33 -12.49
C LEU A 28 -2.99 -15.86 -12.94
N GLN A 29 -2.41 -14.98 -12.13
CA GLN A 29 -2.29 -13.55 -12.45
C GLN A 29 -1.20 -13.27 -13.50
N ASN A 30 -1.58 -12.42 -14.46
CA ASN A 30 -0.81 -11.97 -15.61
C ASN A 30 0.19 -10.88 -15.18
N ARG A 31 1.51 -11.11 -15.23
CA ARG A 31 2.52 -10.02 -15.16
C ARG A 31 3.61 -10.22 -16.21
N LEU A 32 3.61 -9.41 -17.25
CA LEU A 32 4.70 -9.34 -18.24
C LEU A 32 5.56 -8.12 -17.88
N PRO A 33 6.86 -8.27 -17.59
CA PRO A 33 7.78 -7.13 -17.69
C PRO A 33 8.11 -6.93 -19.17
N ILE A 34 7.61 -5.86 -19.77
CA ILE A 34 8.01 -5.44 -21.12
C ILE A 34 9.06 -4.34 -20.98
N LYS A 35 10.13 -4.40 -21.78
CA LYS A 35 11.13 -3.32 -21.84
C LYS A 35 10.50 -2.04 -22.38
N ALA A 36 10.84 -0.91 -21.76
CA ALA A 36 10.42 0.41 -22.23
C ALA A 36 10.85 0.65 -23.69
N VAL A 37 9.90 1.05 -24.51
CA VAL A 37 10.16 1.59 -25.86
C VAL A 37 10.48 3.07 -25.68
N ARG A 38 11.58 3.56 -26.28
CA ARG A 38 11.95 4.97 -26.16
C ARG A 38 10.95 5.84 -26.90
N GLU A 39 10.60 6.97 -26.29
CA GLU A 39 9.79 8.06 -26.88
C GLU A 39 8.31 7.73 -27.14
N MET A 40 7.81 6.59 -26.64
CA MET A 40 6.41 6.19 -26.74
C MET A 40 5.97 5.47 -25.47
N THR A 41 4.72 5.68 -25.05
CA THR A 41 4.09 4.87 -24.00
C THR A 41 3.73 3.49 -24.54
N SER A 42 3.61 2.48 -23.67
CA SER A 42 3.14 1.13 -24.04
C SER A 42 1.76 1.14 -24.74
N PHE A 43 1.00 2.22 -24.55
CA PHE A 43 -0.31 2.48 -25.16
C PHE A 43 -0.21 2.97 -26.61
N GLU A 44 0.85 3.72 -26.95
CA GLU A 44 1.10 4.25 -28.30
C GLU A 44 1.80 3.23 -29.22
N ALA A 45 2.49 2.24 -28.66
CA ALA A 45 3.18 1.18 -29.40
C ALA A 45 2.25 0.05 -29.91
N TRP A 46 1.01 -0.01 -29.43
CA TRP A 46 0.01 -0.98 -29.87
C TRP A 46 -0.88 -0.40 -30.96
N LEU A 47 -0.58 -0.72 -32.23
CA LEU A 47 -1.59 -0.72 -33.29
C LEU A 47 -2.53 -1.92 -33.05
N VAL A 48 -3.49 -1.74 -32.16
CA VAL A 48 -4.69 -2.58 -32.08
C VAL A 48 -5.87 -1.71 -32.47
N ALA A 49 -6.69 -2.21 -33.39
CA ALA A 49 -7.88 -1.52 -33.86
C ALA A 49 -8.73 -1.07 -32.67
N LYS A 50 -9.00 0.24 -32.64
CA LYS A 50 -9.75 0.95 -31.60
C LYS A 50 -11.23 0.56 -31.68
N GLY A 51 -11.64 -0.44 -30.89
CA GLY A 51 -13.02 -0.94 -30.86
C GLY A 51 -13.97 -0.07 -30.04
N TYR A 52 -14.54 0.98 -30.64
CA TYR A 52 -15.76 1.63 -30.15
C TYR A 52 -17.01 1.08 -30.85
N ALA A 53 -17.19 -0.25 -30.85
CA ALA A 53 -18.38 -0.88 -31.43
C ALA A 53 -18.69 -2.23 -30.78
N GLN A 54 -18.72 -2.28 -29.44
CA GLN A 54 -19.25 -3.44 -28.73
C GLN A 54 -20.75 -3.24 -28.48
N ILE A 55 -21.55 -4.26 -28.81
CA ILE A 55 -23.01 -4.18 -28.75
C ILE A 55 -23.52 -4.97 -27.55
N PHE A 56 -24.23 -4.28 -26.65
CA PHE A 56 -24.88 -4.89 -25.48
C PHE A 56 -25.89 -5.97 -25.92
N GLY A 57 -25.70 -7.19 -25.42
CA GLY A 57 -26.53 -8.36 -25.78
C GLY A 57 -26.02 -9.22 -26.94
N VAL A 58 -24.91 -8.85 -27.60
CA VAL A 58 -24.25 -9.67 -28.64
C VAL A 58 -22.86 -10.12 -28.20
N ASP A 59 -22.07 -9.21 -27.61
CA ASP A 59 -20.65 -9.48 -27.26
C ASP A 59 -20.41 -9.75 -25.75
N TYR A 60 -21.47 -9.72 -24.92
CA TYR A 60 -21.36 -9.74 -23.44
C TYR A 60 -21.60 -11.10 -22.79
N SER A 61 -22.01 -12.12 -23.54
CA SER A 61 -22.39 -13.42 -22.96
C SER A 61 -21.24 -14.41 -22.79
N ASP A 62 -20.10 -14.23 -23.46
CA ASP A 62 -18.99 -15.19 -23.42
C ASP A 62 -17.69 -14.57 -22.89
N THR A 63 -17.26 -15.03 -21.71
CA THR A 63 -16.00 -14.66 -21.09
C THR A 63 -14.96 -15.75 -21.36
N PHE A 64 -13.86 -15.46 -22.03
CA PHE A 64 -12.79 -16.44 -22.26
C PHE A 64 -11.59 -16.18 -21.33
N VAL A 65 -11.22 -17.20 -20.54
CA VAL A 65 -10.05 -17.20 -19.67
C VAL A 65 -8.85 -17.71 -20.45
N VAL A 66 -7.72 -16.98 -20.48
CA VAL A 66 -6.48 -17.43 -21.11
C VAL A 66 -5.36 -17.53 -20.07
N ALA A 67 -4.81 -18.74 -19.89
CA ALA A 67 -3.78 -19.04 -18.90
C ALA A 67 -2.35 -19.04 -19.50
N ARG A 68 -1.36 -18.57 -18.74
CA ARG A 68 0.07 -18.65 -19.13
C ARG A 68 0.65 -20.03 -18.84
N LEU A 69 1.45 -20.54 -19.78
CA LEU A 69 2.03 -21.88 -19.72
C LEU A 69 3.00 -22.09 -18.55
N ASP A 70 3.79 -21.08 -18.17
CA ASP A 70 4.69 -21.18 -17.00
C ASP A 70 3.93 -21.43 -15.72
N THR A 71 2.76 -20.82 -15.62
CA THR A 71 1.93 -20.91 -14.44
C THR A 71 1.15 -22.23 -14.39
N ILE A 72 0.76 -22.76 -15.55
CA ILE A 72 0.24 -24.11 -15.69
C ILE A 72 1.31 -25.15 -15.29
N ARG A 73 2.56 -24.97 -15.74
CA ARG A 73 3.69 -25.86 -15.40
C ARG A 73 3.98 -25.86 -13.90
N LEU A 74 4.01 -24.70 -13.26
CA LEU A 74 4.21 -24.59 -11.81
C LEU A 74 3.12 -25.32 -11.05
N LEU A 75 1.86 -25.14 -11.45
CA LEU A 75 0.73 -25.84 -10.85
C LEU A 75 0.89 -27.36 -10.98
N LEU A 76 1.17 -27.87 -12.19
CA LEU A 76 1.39 -29.30 -12.43
C LEU A 76 2.58 -29.87 -11.62
N ALA A 77 3.66 -29.10 -11.48
CA ALA A 77 4.82 -29.49 -10.66
C ALA A 77 4.45 -29.60 -9.17
N ILE A 78 3.66 -28.66 -8.64
CA ILE A 78 3.18 -28.71 -7.25
C ILE A 78 2.23 -29.90 -7.04
N ILE A 79 1.31 -30.14 -7.99
CA ILE A 79 0.38 -31.29 -7.92
C ILE A 79 1.15 -32.61 -7.89
N ALA A 80 2.15 -32.77 -8.76
CA ALA A 80 3.03 -33.94 -8.77
C ALA A 80 3.78 -34.09 -7.45
N GLN A 81 4.41 -33.02 -6.95
CA GLN A 81 5.16 -33.02 -5.69
C GLN A 81 4.28 -33.39 -4.48
N LYS A 82 3.01 -32.97 -4.49
CA LYS A 82 2.06 -33.20 -3.40
C LYS A 82 1.20 -34.46 -3.58
N SER A 83 1.41 -35.22 -4.65
CA SER A 83 0.60 -36.40 -5.02
C SER A 83 -0.90 -36.10 -5.08
N TRP A 84 -1.26 -34.90 -5.55
CA TRP A 84 -2.64 -34.45 -5.68
C TRP A 84 -3.28 -34.95 -6.97
N LYS A 85 -4.60 -35.16 -6.97
CA LYS A 85 -5.38 -35.48 -8.17
C LYS A 85 -6.15 -34.25 -8.64
N VAL A 86 -5.99 -33.87 -9.89
CA VAL A 86 -6.75 -32.75 -10.48
C VAL A 86 -7.93 -33.24 -11.30
N PHE A 87 -9.08 -32.63 -11.01
CA PHE A 87 -10.32 -32.82 -11.74
C PHE A 87 -10.62 -31.59 -12.58
N GLN A 88 -11.08 -31.81 -13.81
CA GLN A 88 -11.50 -30.74 -14.71
C GLN A 88 -13.02 -30.63 -14.68
N LEU A 89 -13.52 -29.41 -14.50
CA LEU A 89 -14.93 -29.08 -14.54
C LEU A 89 -15.16 -28.10 -15.71
N ASP A 90 -16.14 -28.38 -16.56
CA ASP A 90 -16.51 -27.50 -17.65
C ASP A 90 -17.57 -26.50 -17.19
N VAL A 91 -17.08 -25.46 -16.50
CA VAL A 91 -17.67 -24.13 -16.42
C VAL A 91 -16.50 -23.19 -16.57
N ILE A 92 -16.44 -22.48 -17.70
CA ILE A 92 -15.45 -21.44 -18.04
C ILE A 92 -14.14 -21.63 -17.23
N SER A 93 -13.42 -22.72 -17.54
CA SER A 93 -12.04 -23.01 -17.11
C SER A 93 -11.67 -22.85 -15.61
N ALA A 94 -12.48 -23.34 -14.66
CA ALA A 94 -12.10 -23.39 -13.24
C ALA A 94 -11.42 -24.71 -12.83
N PHE A 95 -10.39 -24.63 -11.97
CA PHE A 95 -9.71 -25.81 -11.39
C PHE A 95 -10.03 -25.95 -9.90
N LEU A 96 -10.32 -27.17 -9.46
CA LEU A 96 -10.57 -27.50 -8.05
C LEU A 96 -9.51 -28.48 -7.54
N ASN A 97 -8.83 -28.13 -6.46
CA ASN A 97 -7.82 -28.97 -5.83
C ASN A 97 -7.88 -28.83 -4.30
N GLY A 98 -7.75 -29.93 -3.56
CA GLY A 98 -7.78 -29.91 -2.10
C GLY A 98 -7.30 -31.23 -1.49
N ASN A 99 -6.96 -31.19 -0.20
CA ASN A 99 -6.47 -32.37 0.55
C ASN A 99 -7.58 -33.20 1.19
N ASN A 100 -8.85 -32.78 1.08
CA ASN A 100 -10.00 -33.45 1.70
C ASN A 100 -11.05 -33.82 0.66
N ALA A 101 -11.12 -35.11 0.33
CA ALA A 101 -12.02 -35.64 -0.70
C ALA A 101 -13.51 -35.40 -0.38
N LYS A 102 -13.92 -35.44 0.89
CA LYS A 102 -15.31 -35.21 1.31
C LYS A 102 -15.71 -33.76 1.09
N HIS A 103 -14.80 -32.83 1.35
CA HIS A 103 -15.04 -31.40 1.13
C HIS A 103 -15.11 -31.06 -0.37
N ILE A 104 -14.20 -31.61 -1.18
CA ILE A 104 -14.23 -31.48 -2.64
C ILE A 104 -15.57 -31.98 -3.20
N GLN A 105 -16.07 -33.10 -2.70
CA GLN A 105 -17.33 -33.67 -3.15
C GLN A 105 -18.53 -32.78 -2.77
N ASN A 106 -18.55 -32.24 -1.57
CA ASN A 106 -19.59 -31.29 -1.12
C ASN A 106 -19.56 -30.01 -1.95
N PHE A 107 -18.37 -29.44 -2.21
CA PHE A 107 -18.22 -28.26 -3.05
C PHE A 107 -18.71 -28.50 -4.49
N LYS A 108 -18.37 -29.65 -5.08
CA LYS A 108 -18.88 -30.05 -6.40
C LYS A 108 -20.40 -30.11 -6.43
N GLN A 109 -21.02 -30.74 -5.43
CA GLN A 109 -22.48 -30.85 -5.34
C GLN A 109 -23.17 -29.51 -5.22
N GLU A 110 -22.59 -28.55 -4.49
CA GLU A 110 -23.14 -27.20 -4.38
C GLU A 110 -22.93 -26.38 -5.66
N MET A 111 -21.78 -26.49 -6.32
CA MET A 111 -21.51 -25.82 -7.60
C MET A 111 -22.44 -26.28 -8.73
N MET A 112 -22.73 -27.59 -8.83
CA MET A 112 -23.65 -28.16 -9.83
C MET A 112 -25.11 -27.75 -9.61
N LYS A 113 -25.49 -27.26 -8.43
CA LYS A 113 -26.83 -26.72 -8.17
C LYS A 113 -27.00 -25.29 -8.70
N VAL A 114 -25.89 -24.57 -8.91
CA VAL A 114 -25.87 -23.13 -9.19
C VAL A 114 -25.44 -22.84 -10.63
N PHE A 115 -24.61 -23.69 -11.24
CA PHE A 115 -24.11 -23.53 -12.60
C PHE A 115 -24.31 -24.82 -13.41
N GLU A 116 -24.55 -24.70 -14.73
CA GLU A 116 -24.52 -25.84 -15.66
C GLU A 116 -23.07 -26.32 -15.84
N ILE A 117 -22.67 -27.32 -15.05
CA ILE A 117 -21.28 -27.84 -15.02
C ILE A 117 -21.25 -29.26 -15.56
N THR A 118 -20.36 -29.54 -16.50
CA THR A 118 -20.01 -30.93 -16.86
C THR A 118 -18.73 -31.37 -16.15
N ASN A 119 -18.79 -32.43 -15.36
CA ASN A 119 -17.62 -33.02 -14.73
C ASN A 119 -16.88 -33.90 -15.73
N LEU A 120 -15.69 -33.46 -16.17
CA LEU A 120 -14.87 -34.18 -17.14
C LEU A 120 -13.96 -35.23 -16.49
N GLY A 121 -14.06 -35.42 -15.17
CA GLY A 121 -13.31 -36.40 -14.42
C GLY A 121 -11.85 -35.99 -14.19
N VAL A 122 -10.98 -36.99 -14.02
CA VAL A 122 -9.54 -36.76 -13.85
C VAL A 122 -9.01 -36.16 -15.16
N MET A 123 -8.34 -35.01 -15.06
CA MET A 123 -7.85 -34.28 -16.22
C MET A 123 -6.91 -35.14 -17.07
N SER A 124 -7.33 -35.42 -18.30
CA SER A 124 -6.57 -36.21 -19.28
C SER A 124 -6.09 -35.38 -20.47
N TYR A 125 -6.68 -34.20 -20.70
CA TYR A 125 -6.29 -33.25 -21.73
C TYR A 125 -6.45 -31.81 -21.24
N PHE A 126 -5.54 -30.92 -21.63
CA PHE A 126 -5.63 -29.51 -21.30
C PHE A 126 -4.94 -28.64 -22.36
N LEU A 127 -5.67 -27.69 -22.97
CA LEU A 127 -5.17 -26.83 -24.07
C LEU A 127 -4.43 -27.62 -25.17
N GLY A 128 -4.95 -28.79 -25.56
CA GLY A 128 -4.32 -29.64 -26.57
C GLY A 128 -3.10 -30.46 -26.09
N MET A 129 -2.69 -30.33 -24.83
CA MET A 129 -1.72 -31.21 -24.17
C MET A 129 -2.42 -32.44 -23.60
N GLU A 130 -1.91 -33.63 -23.88
CA GLU A 130 -2.33 -34.87 -23.23
C GLU A 130 -1.64 -34.97 -21.86
N ILE A 131 -2.39 -35.27 -20.81
CA ILE A 131 -1.91 -35.33 -19.43
C ILE A 131 -2.18 -36.72 -18.85
N LYS A 132 -1.13 -37.39 -18.37
CA LYS A 132 -1.23 -38.66 -17.65
C LYS A 132 -0.77 -38.46 -16.22
N GLN A 133 -1.67 -38.64 -15.26
CA GLN A 133 -1.41 -38.42 -13.84
C GLN A 133 -1.14 -39.77 -13.14
N GLY A 134 0.07 -39.95 -12.61
CA GLY A 134 0.54 -41.13 -11.87
C GLY A 134 0.75 -40.85 -10.37
N GLN A 135 1.30 -41.82 -9.62
CA GLN A 135 1.64 -41.60 -8.21
C GLN A 135 2.93 -40.78 -8.10
N GLY A 136 2.81 -39.50 -7.74
CA GLY A 136 3.94 -38.58 -7.58
C GLY A 136 4.52 -38.04 -8.89
N GLU A 137 3.91 -38.35 -10.03
CA GLU A 137 4.37 -37.92 -11.35
C GLU A 137 3.20 -37.47 -12.24
N ILE A 138 3.44 -36.46 -13.07
CA ILE A 138 2.52 -36.03 -14.13
C ILE A 138 3.31 -36.00 -15.43
N PHE A 139 2.87 -36.81 -16.39
CA PHE A 139 3.44 -36.86 -17.72
C PHE A 139 2.62 -36.01 -18.69
N ILE A 140 3.29 -35.08 -19.37
CA ILE A 140 2.70 -34.20 -20.37
C ILE A 140 3.16 -34.64 -21.76
N CYS A 141 2.21 -34.89 -22.66
CA CYS A 141 2.46 -35.38 -24.00
C CYS A 141 1.86 -34.42 -25.05
N GLN A 142 2.67 -34.10 -26.06
CA GLN A 142 2.31 -33.21 -27.18
C GLN A 142 2.24 -33.96 -28.52
N LYS A 143 2.35 -35.30 -28.52
CA LYS A 143 2.46 -36.12 -29.73
C LYS A 143 1.34 -35.87 -30.75
N LYS A 144 0.11 -35.70 -30.28
CA LYS A 144 -1.05 -35.43 -31.14
C LYS A 144 -0.95 -34.04 -31.80
N TYR A 145 -0.66 -33.01 -31.02
CA TYR A 145 -0.49 -31.63 -31.50
C TYR A 145 0.66 -31.51 -32.52
N VAL A 146 1.79 -32.17 -32.27
CA VAL A 146 2.93 -32.20 -33.20
C VAL A 146 2.54 -32.86 -34.53
N LYS A 147 1.83 -33.99 -34.50
CA LYS A 147 1.32 -34.64 -35.73
C LYS A 147 0.37 -33.74 -36.51
N GLU A 148 -0.52 -33.03 -35.82
CA GLU A 148 -1.44 -32.08 -36.45
C GLU A 148 -0.72 -30.90 -37.10
N ILE A 149 0.35 -30.38 -36.48
CA ILE A 149 1.21 -29.34 -37.07
C ILE A 149 1.94 -29.85 -38.31
N LEU A 150 2.57 -31.02 -38.25
CA LEU A 150 3.28 -31.59 -39.40
C LEU A 150 2.33 -31.78 -40.59
N LYS A 151 1.12 -32.26 -40.34
CA LYS A 151 0.07 -32.36 -41.36
C LYS A 151 -0.37 -30.99 -41.90
N LYS A 152 -0.62 -30.02 -41.00
CA LYS A 152 -1.05 -28.65 -41.36
C LYS A 152 -0.07 -27.95 -42.29
N PHE A 153 1.24 -28.16 -42.10
CA PHE A 153 2.29 -27.53 -42.91
C PHE A 153 2.89 -28.46 -43.97
N GLN A 154 2.27 -29.62 -44.24
CA GLN A 154 2.69 -30.59 -45.26
C GLN A 154 4.13 -31.11 -45.06
N MET A 155 4.53 -31.30 -43.79
CA MET A 155 5.86 -31.74 -43.37
C MET A 155 5.88 -33.19 -42.87
N GLU A 156 4.84 -33.98 -43.15
CA GLU A 156 4.73 -35.38 -42.68
C GLU A 156 5.84 -36.29 -43.26
N GLU A 157 6.33 -35.96 -44.46
CA GLU A 157 7.38 -36.70 -45.19
C GLU A 157 8.77 -36.03 -45.10
N CYS A 158 8.93 -35.03 -44.23
CA CYS A 158 10.23 -34.36 -44.06
C CYS A 158 11.26 -35.29 -43.42
N LYS A 159 12.50 -35.27 -43.94
CA LYS A 159 13.61 -36.03 -43.35
C LYS A 159 14.04 -35.43 -42.02
N GLU A 160 14.20 -36.28 -41.01
CA GLU A 160 14.74 -35.90 -39.71
C GLU A 160 16.19 -35.43 -39.85
N VAL A 161 16.49 -34.27 -39.25
CA VAL A 161 17.84 -33.70 -39.19
C VAL A 161 18.15 -33.29 -37.75
N SER A 162 19.36 -33.59 -37.29
CA SER A 162 19.79 -33.30 -35.91
C SER A 162 20.08 -31.81 -35.68
N THR A 163 20.32 -31.04 -36.74
CA THR A 163 20.54 -29.59 -36.69
C THR A 163 19.62 -28.92 -37.70
N PRO A 164 18.69 -28.05 -37.27
CA PRO A 164 17.67 -27.46 -38.15
C PRO A 164 18.21 -26.37 -39.09
N MET A 165 19.51 -26.09 -39.06
CA MET A 165 20.14 -25.02 -39.84
C MET A 165 21.37 -25.55 -40.57
N ASN A 166 21.49 -25.22 -41.86
CA ASN A 166 22.66 -25.52 -42.66
C ASN A 166 23.84 -24.63 -42.21
N GLN A 167 24.86 -25.23 -41.58
CA GLN A 167 25.97 -24.52 -40.93
C GLN A 167 26.81 -23.64 -41.88
N LYS A 168 26.66 -23.80 -43.20
CA LYS A 168 27.40 -23.06 -44.22
C LYS A 168 26.60 -21.94 -44.87
N GLU A 169 25.34 -21.76 -44.48
CA GLU A 169 24.42 -20.83 -45.11
C GLU A 169 24.57 -19.43 -44.51
N LYS A 170 24.91 -18.43 -45.34
CA LYS A 170 25.04 -17.03 -44.92
C LYS A 170 23.72 -16.31 -45.18
N LEU A 171 23.07 -15.87 -44.11
CA LEU A 171 21.83 -15.09 -44.22
C LEU A 171 22.16 -13.70 -44.77
N HIS A 172 21.54 -13.36 -45.90
CA HIS A 172 21.60 -12.02 -46.49
C HIS A 172 20.24 -11.35 -46.37
N LYS A 173 20.25 -10.02 -46.16
CA LYS A 173 19.02 -9.22 -45.98
C LYS A 173 18.13 -9.21 -47.23
N GLU A 174 18.76 -9.37 -48.39
CA GLU A 174 18.10 -9.52 -49.69
C GLU A 174 18.72 -10.75 -50.35
N ASP A 175 18.00 -11.86 -50.33
CA ASP A 175 18.41 -13.17 -50.88
C ASP A 175 17.76 -13.46 -52.24
N GLY A 176 16.97 -12.51 -52.76
CA GLY A 176 16.24 -12.66 -54.03
C GLY A 176 15.00 -13.55 -53.94
N ALA A 177 14.64 -14.05 -52.74
CA ALA A 177 13.43 -14.84 -52.55
C ALA A 177 12.18 -13.95 -52.55
N ASN A 178 11.06 -14.49 -53.05
CA ASN A 178 9.77 -13.83 -52.93
C ASN A 178 9.39 -13.71 -51.45
N LYS A 179 8.76 -12.59 -51.08
CA LYS A 179 8.25 -12.40 -49.72
C LYS A 179 7.30 -13.53 -49.36
N VAL A 180 7.58 -14.19 -48.25
CA VAL A 180 6.72 -15.24 -47.68
C VAL A 180 5.39 -14.62 -47.24
N ASP A 181 4.30 -15.37 -47.39
CA ASP A 181 3.00 -14.97 -46.85
C ASP A 181 3.10 -14.78 -45.32
N GLU A 182 2.80 -13.56 -44.89
CA GLU A 182 2.99 -13.15 -43.50
C GLU A 182 2.07 -13.92 -42.55
N GLY A 183 0.86 -14.27 -42.98
CA GLY A 183 -0.09 -15.05 -42.19
C GLY A 183 0.36 -16.50 -42.00
N TYR A 184 0.81 -17.14 -43.08
CA TYR A 184 1.38 -18.48 -43.09
C TYR A 184 2.62 -18.58 -42.19
N PHE A 185 3.57 -17.65 -42.35
CA PHE A 185 4.79 -17.62 -41.54
C PHE A 185 4.50 -17.38 -40.05
N LYS A 186 3.62 -16.42 -39.72
CA LYS A 186 3.19 -16.17 -38.32
C LYS A 186 2.46 -17.38 -37.72
N SER A 187 1.64 -18.09 -38.50
CA SER A 187 0.95 -19.30 -38.05
C SER A 187 1.93 -20.42 -37.72
N LEU A 188 2.94 -20.62 -38.57
CA LEU A 188 3.99 -21.63 -38.38
C LEU A 188 4.84 -21.31 -37.13
N ILE A 189 5.29 -20.07 -37.00
CA ILE A 189 6.04 -19.62 -35.82
C ILE A 189 5.19 -19.73 -34.54
N GLY A 190 3.92 -19.35 -34.58
CA GLY A 190 3.02 -19.49 -33.42
C GLY A 190 2.83 -20.93 -32.97
N CYS A 191 2.67 -21.87 -33.91
CA CYS A 191 2.61 -23.31 -33.64
C CYS A 191 3.93 -23.83 -33.02
N LEU A 192 5.08 -23.44 -33.55
CA LEU A 192 6.40 -23.82 -33.01
C LEU A 192 6.65 -23.24 -31.62
N MET A 193 6.31 -21.96 -31.42
CA MET A 193 6.39 -21.32 -30.10
C MET A 193 5.53 -22.06 -29.08
N TYR A 194 4.33 -22.52 -29.45
CA TYR A 194 3.50 -23.32 -28.55
C TYR A 194 4.14 -24.66 -28.17
N ILE A 195 4.72 -25.39 -29.13
CA ILE A 195 5.45 -26.65 -28.84
C ILE A 195 6.64 -26.38 -27.91
N MET A 196 7.48 -25.38 -28.21
CA MET A 196 8.63 -25.02 -27.35
C MET A 196 8.18 -24.61 -25.94
N THR A 197 7.08 -23.86 -25.84
CA THR A 197 6.55 -23.38 -24.57
C THR A 197 5.79 -24.46 -23.79
N THR A 198 5.57 -25.65 -24.35
CA THR A 198 4.92 -26.79 -23.66
C THR A 198 5.86 -27.98 -23.47
N ARG A 199 6.95 -28.08 -24.25
CA ARG A 199 8.03 -29.07 -24.16
C ARG A 199 9.39 -28.37 -23.92
N PRO A 200 9.77 -28.07 -22.68
CA PRO A 200 11.03 -27.37 -22.41
C PRO A 200 12.26 -28.26 -22.63
N ASP A 201 12.07 -29.57 -22.75
CA ASP A 201 13.09 -30.55 -23.07
C ASP A 201 13.58 -30.45 -24.53
N ILE A 202 12.79 -29.87 -25.45
CA ILE A 202 13.24 -29.59 -26.83
C ILE A 202 13.89 -28.21 -26.98
N LEU A 203 13.94 -27.41 -25.92
CA LEU A 203 14.47 -26.03 -25.93
C LEU A 203 16.01 -25.97 -25.89
N ASN A 204 16.69 -27.10 -25.62
CA ASN A 204 18.14 -27.15 -25.36
C ASN A 204 18.97 -28.01 -26.35
N VAL A 205 18.47 -28.34 -27.54
CA VAL A 205 19.22 -29.17 -28.51
C VAL A 205 20.14 -28.32 -29.42
N GLY A 206 20.73 -27.23 -28.89
CA GLY A 206 21.48 -26.26 -29.71
C GLY A 206 22.80 -25.73 -29.14
N ASP A 207 23.14 -25.96 -27.88
CA ASP A 207 24.41 -25.49 -27.31
C ASP A 207 25.31 -26.68 -26.92
N GLU A 208 26.17 -27.06 -27.86
CA GLU A 208 27.33 -27.91 -27.56
C GLU A 208 28.24 -27.20 -26.54
N LYS A 209 28.54 -27.90 -25.44
CA LYS A 209 29.65 -27.52 -24.55
C LYS A 209 30.99 -27.73 -25.26
N PRO A 210 32.00 -26.92 -24.90
CA PRO A 210 33.20 -27.52 -24.32
C PRO A 210 33.45 -27.01 -22.90
N ASP A 211 34.03 -27.90 -22.11
CA ASP A 211 34.48 -27.72 -20.75
C ASP A 211 35.45 -26.53 -20.53
N THR A 212 35.65 -26.23 -19.24
CA THR A 212 36.80 -25.55 -18.60
C THR A 212 36.69 -24.05 -18.30
N LYS A 213 36.53 -23.78 -16.99
CA LYS A 213 37.05 -22.65 -16.21
C LYS A 213 37.19 -21.30 -16.94
N PHE A 214 36.14 -20.48 -16.86
CA PHE A 214 36.32 -19.03 -16.83
C PHE A 214 35.83 -18.47 -15.49
N VAL A 215 36.83 -18.11 -14.68
CA VAL A 215 36.70 -17.12 -13.62
C VAL A 215 36.14 -15.86 -14.26
N LEU A 216 34.94 -15.43 -13.86
CA LEU A 216 34.48 -14.09 -14.13
C LEU A 216 35.40 -13.14 -13.35
N LYS A 217 36.45 -12.64 -14.02
CA LYS A 217 37.06 -11.37 -13.62
C LYS A 217 35.95 -10.33 -13.65
N GLY A 218 35.77 -9.66 -12.52
CA GLY A 218 34.83 -8.56 -12.36
C GLY A 218 34.94 -7.58 -13.51
N THR A 219 33.83 -7.42 -14.23
CA THR A 219 33.64 -6.39 -15.23
C THR A 219 32.64 -5.40 -14.64
N ASP A 220 33.14 -4.26 -14.18
CA ASP A 220 32.58 -2.91 -13.91
C ASP A 220 31.08 -2.64 -13.61
N LYS A 221 30.18 -3.62 -13.61
CA LYS A 221 28.75 -3.47 -13.28
C LYS A 221 28.48 -3.53 -11.77
N GLU A 222 29.31 -4.22 -10.99
CA GLU A 222 29.23 -4.16 -9.52
C GLU A 222 29.67 -2.79 -8.99
N ASN A 223 30.65 -2.14 -9.64
CA ASN A 223 31.07 -0.77 -9.32
C ASN A 223 29.99 0.31 -9.61
N PHE A 224 29.02 0.04 -10.49
CA PHE A 224 28.00 1.02 -10.88
C PHE A 224 26.80 1.08 -9.91
N LYS A 225 26.42 -0.05 -9.28
CA LYS A 225 25.32 -0.10 -8.29
C LYS A 225 25.71 0.57 -6.97
N GLY A 226 26.93 0.30 -6.48
CA GLY A 226 27.52 0.98 -5.32
C GLY A 226 27.58 2.49 -5.46
N HIS A 227 27.67 2.99 -6.69
CA HIS A 227 27.75 4.42 -6.97
C HIS A 227 26.43 5.18 -6.75
N LYS A 228 25.26 4.52 -6.91
CA LYS A 228 23.95 5.19 -6.83
C LYS A 228 23.47 5.36 -5.38
N LEU A 229 23.53 4.29 -4.58
CA LEU A 229 23.21 4.38 -3.14
C LEU A 229 24.17 5.35 -2.44
N ARG A 230 25.47 5.28 -2.76
CA ARG A 230 26.47 6.22 -2.27
C ARG A 230 26.11 7.67 -2.57
N ARG A 231 25.59 7.97 -3.78
CA ARG A 231 25.13 9.32 -4.14
C ARG A 231 23.94 9.78 -3.28
N ILE A 232 23.00 8.88 -2.95
CA ILE A 232 21.88 9.17 -2.04
C ILE A 232 22.42 9.47 -0.63
N GLU A 233 23.32 8.63 -0.11
CA GLU A 233 23.92 8.80 1.21
C GLU A 233 24.77 10.07 1.32
N GLU A 234 25.48 10.46 0.26
CA GLU A 234 26.20 11.73 0.19
C GLU A 234 25.25 12.94 0.24
N LYS A 235 24.09 12.88 -0.45
CA LYS A 235 23.05 13.91 -0.36
C LYS A 235 22.48 14.00 1.06
N LEU A 236 22.19 12.86 1.70
CA LEU A 236 21.71 12.80 3.08
C LEU A 236 22.74 13.35 4.06
N ALA A 237 24.03 13.05 3.88
CA ALA A 237 25.11 13.60 4.70
C ALA A 237 25.18 15.13 4.61
N LYS A 238 25.05 15.70 3.40
CA LYS A 238 24.99 17.15 3.19
C LYS A 238 23.76 17.77 3.86
N ALA A 239 22.60 17.14 3.72
CA ALA A 239 21.38 17.59 4.37
C ALA A 239 21.55 17.60 5.90
N ARG A 240 21.99 16.48 6.50
CA ARG A 240 22.29 16.34 7.94
C ARG A 240 23.22 17.44 8.43
N TYR A 241 24.35 17.67 7.73
CA TYR A 241 25.30 18.72 8.08
C TYR A 241 24.62 20.09 8.11
N SER A 242 23.87 20.42 7.06
CA SER A 242 23.25 21.74 6.96
C SER A 242 22.14 21.99 7.98
N ILE A 243 21.35 20.96 8.32
CA ILE A 243 20.34 21.00 9.39
C ILE A 243 21.02 21.20 10.75
N ARG A 244 22.15 20.52 10.98
CA ARG A 244 22.93 20.66 12.22
C ARG A 244 23.52 22.06 12.36
N GLU A 245 23.99 22.69 11.28
CA GLU A 245 24.46 24.08 11.35
C GLU A 245 23.30 25.05 11.63
N ALA A 246 22.15 24.86 10.99
CA ALA A 246 20.97 25.66 11.26
C ALA A 246 20.48 25.51 12.72
N SER A 247 20.60 24.32 13.31
CA SER A 247 20.15 24.07 14.69
C SER A 247 21.01 24.74 15.76
N LYS A 248 22.29 25.04 15.48
CA LYS A 248 23.18 25.79 16.38
C LYS A 248 22.75 27.24 16.55
N ILE A 249 22.14 27.83 15.52
CA ILE A 249 21.65 29.21 15.55
C ILE A 249 20.32 29.20 16.31
N ARG A 250 20.36 29.63 17.58
CA ARG A 250 19.18 29.69 18.46
C ARG A 250 18.16 30.77 18.07
N ASN A 251 18.49 31.64 17.11
CA ASN A 251 17.59 32.70 16.67
C ASN A 251 16.47 32.15 15.76
N LEU A 252 15.24 32.59 16.07
CA LEU A 252 13.95 32.06 15.59
C LEU A 252 13.60 32.40 14.13
N ARG A 253 14.53 32.92 13.33
CA ARG A 253 14.27 33.33 11.95
C ARG A 253 15.43 32.90 11.06
N SER A 254 15.10 32.11 10.05
CA SER A 254 16.07 31.70 9.02
C SER A 254 16.54 32.91 8.23
N THR A 255 17.83 32.94 7.90
CA THR A 255 18.43 33.95 7.01
C THR A 255 18.36 33.54 5.54
N LEU A 256 17.81 32.36 5.24
CA LEU A 256 17.62 31.90 3.86
C LEU A 256 16.48 32.69 3.24
N GLN A 257 16.71 33.19 2.02
CA GLN A 257 15.63 33.74 1.21
C GLN A 257 14.70 32.59 0.81
N ASP A 258 13.45 32.67 1.27
CA ASP A 258 12.36 31.83 0.84
C ASP A 258 11.24 32.78 0.37
N PRO A 259 10.74 32.65 -0.88
CA PRO A 259 9.65 33.49 -1.38
C PRO A 259 8.31 33.26 -0.64
N ASP A 260 8.16 32.16 0.08
CA ASP A 260 6.95 31.82 0.83
C ASP A 260 7.10 32.05 2.35
N ASN A 261 6.10 31.60 3.11
CA ASN A 261 6.04 31.78 4.57
C ASN A 261 7.16 31.02 5.29
N VAL A 262 8.12 31.75 5.86
CA VAL A 262 9.22 31.19 6.65
C VAL A 262 8.72 30.76 8.03
N PRO A 263 8.90 29.49 8.44
CA PRO A 263 8.60 29.05 9.79
C PRO A 263 9.33 29.90 10.83
N GLU A 264 8.56 30.54 11.72
CA GLU A 264 9.11 31.38 12.78
C GLU A 264 8.33 31.25 14.09
N GLY A 265 9.00 31.62 15.18
CA GLY A 265 8.38 31.72 16.50
C GLY A 265 8.32 30.42 17.30
N PRO A 266 7.72 30.49 18.50
CA PRO A 266 7.86 29.49 19.56
C PRO A 266 6.99 28.24 19.37
N ILE A 267 6.18 28.19 18.29
CA ILE A 267 5.36 27.02 17.95
C ILE A 267 6.22 25.86 17.44
N TYR A 268 7.43 26.15 16.97
CA TYR A 268 8.41 25.16 16.57
C TYR A 268 9.42 24.91 17.70
N ARG A 269 9.93 23.67 17.81
CA ARG A 269 11.05 23.34 18.69
C ARG A 269 12.33 24.07 18.28
N ASN A 270 12.56 24.15 16.97
CA ASN A 270 13.60 24.95 16.36
C ASN A 270 13.16 25.35 14.94
N ALA A 271 12.63 26.57 14.79
CA ALA A 271 12.07 27.06 13.54
C ALA A 271 13.12 27.12 12.41
N ASN A 272 14.35 27.52 12.73
CA ASN A 272 15.43 27.62 11.75
C ASN A 272 15.87 26.23 11.23
N ALA A 273 16.07 25.27 12.13
CA ALA A 273 16.41 23.90 11.76
C ALA A 273 15.28 23.24 10.96
N PHE A 274 14.02 23.48 11.34
CA PHE A 274 12.85 23.00 10.60
C PHE A 274 12.82 23.56 9.18
N HIS A 275 12.91 24.88 9.02
CA HIS A 275 12.94 25.52 7.71
C HIS A 275 14.09 24.99 6.84
N ARG A 276 15.29 24.87 7.41
CA ARG A 276 16.44 24.30 6.69
C ARG A 276 16.19 22.86 6.25
N SER A 277 15.66 22.03 7.13
CA SER A 277 15.35 20.63 6.85
C SER A 277 14.28 20.49 5.75
N TYR A 278 13.27 21.34 5.79
CA TYR A 278 12.19 21.37 4.80
C TYR A 278 12.71 21.71 3.40
N LEU A 279 13.56 22.75 3.28
CA LEU A 279 14.17 23.12 2.01
C LEU A 279 15.07 22.02 1.43
N GLU A 280 15.85 21.35 2.28
CA GLU A 280 16.66 20.21 1.82
C GLU A 280 15.77 19.05 1.35
N MET A 281 14.68 18.77 2.05
CA MET A 281 13.70 17.77 1.62
C MET A 281 13.10 18.11 0.25
N GLU A 282 12.55 19.32 0.07
CA GLU A 282 11.93 19.73 -1.20
C GLU A 282 12.91 19.64 -2.38
N LYS A 283 14.19 19.91 -2.12
CA LYS A 283 15.23 19.90 -3.14
C LYS A 283 15.56 18.50 -3.67
N VAL A 284 15.57 17.47 -2.81
CA VAL A 284 16.13 16.16 -3.19
C VAL A 284 15.25 14.97 -2.91
N PHE A 285 14.27 15.06 -2.00
CA PHE A 285 13.56 13.89 -1.50
C PHE A 285 12.65 13.30 -2.57
N LYS A 286 12.78 11.98 -2.77
CA LYS A 286 12.00 11.21 -3.73
C LYS A 286 11.51 9.91 -3.10
N VAL A 287 10.27 9.55 -3.40
CA VAL A 287 9.58 8.37 -2.88
C VAL A 287 9.25 7.46 -4.06
N PHE A 288 9.73 6.22 -4.04
CA PHE A 288 9.27 5.20 -4.97
C PHE A 288 8.03 4.52 -4.39
N VAL A 289 6.98 4.35 -5.19
CA VAL A 289 5.76 3.65 -4.76
C VAL A 289 5.72 2.31 -5.47
N TYR A 290 5.68 1.21 -4.71
CA TYR A 290 5.57 -0.13 -5.30
C TYR A 290 4.26 -0.31 -6.04
N GLU A 291 4.31 -0.76 -7.29
CA GLU A 291 3.13 -1.02 -8.15
C GLU A 291 2.48 -2.38 -7.88
N GLU A 292 3.00 -3.15 -6.93
CA GLU A 292 2.39 -4.39 -6.52
C GLU A 292 1.08 -4.15 -5.75
N GLY A 293 0.07 -4.95 -6.11
CA GLY A 293 -1.22 -4.96 -5.45
C GLY A 293 -2.29 -4.38 -6.37
N GLU A 294 -3.56 -4.64 -6.07
CA GLU A 294 -4.68 -4.07 -6.82
C GLU A 294 -5.66 -3.41 -5.85
N PRO A 295 -6.35 -2.33 -6.26
CA PRO A 295 -7.50 -1.82 -5.53
C PRO A 295 -8.58 -2.89 -5.32
N PRO A 296 -9.36 -2.83 -4.22
CA PRO A 296 -9.36 -1.77 -3.22
C PRO A 296 -8.34 -1.96 -2.10
N LEU A 297 -7.65 -3.10 -1.98
CA LEU A 297 -6.76 -3.40 -0.85
C LEU A 297 -5.45 -2.59 -0.88
N PHE A 298 -4.95 -2.35 -2.09
CA PHE A 298 -3.73 -1.59 -2.37
C PHE A 298 -4.06 -0.38 -3.23
N HIS A 299 -3.20 0.64 -3.18
CA HIS A 299 -3.32 1.85 -4.02
C HIS A 299 -4.64 2.61 -3.85
N ASN A 300 -5.37 2.35 -2.76
CA ASN A 300 -6.67 2.92 -2.50
C ASN A 300 -6.88 3.09 -0.98
N GLY A 301 -7.74 4.03 -0.59
CA GLY A 301 -8.11 4.28 0.80
C GLY A 301 -9.31 5.20 0.91
N LEU A 302 -9.99 5.18 2.06
CA LEU A 302 -11.13 6.06 2.29
C LEU A 302 -10.67 7.51 2.34
N SER A 303 -11.31 8.38 1.56
CA SER A 303 -11.08 9.84 1.59
C SER A 303 -12.15 10.57 2.41
N LYS A 304 -13.01 9.82 3.11
CA LYS A 304 -14.12 10.31 3.95
C LYS A 304 -14.12 9.56 5.28
N ASP A 305 -14.82 10.12 6.25
CA ASP A 305 -14.93 9.66 7.64
C ASP A 305 -13.61 9.79 8.43
N ILE A 306 -13.50 9.11 9.60
CA ILE A 306 -12.40 9.20 10.57
C ILE A 306 -11.01 8.84 10.00
N TYR A 307 -10.95 8.01 8.95
CA TYR A 307 -9.69 7.59 8.32
C TYR A 307 -9.41 8.28 6.98
N SER A 308 -10.10 9.39 6.72
CA SER A 308 -9.99 10.15 5.46
C SER A 308 -8.55 10.55 5.10
N THR A 309 -7.69 10.75 6.10
CA THR A 309 -6.31 11.18 5.90
C THR A 309 -5.42 10.09 5.31
N GLU A 310 -5.71 8.81 5.58
CA GLU A 310 -5.00 7.67 4.98
C GLU A 310 -5.23 7.63 3.46
N GLY A 311 -6.50 7.67 3.03
CA GLY A 311 -6.84 7.67 1.60
C GLY A 311 -6.34 8.91 0.87
N ARG A 312 -6.43 10.08 1.50
CA ARG A 312 -5.88 11.32 0.94
C ARG A 312 -4.36 11.24 0.72
N PHE A 313 -3.62 10.70 1.70
CA PHE A 313 -2.17 10.54 1.54
C PHE A 313 -1.83 9.55 0.40
N ILE A 314 -2.51 8.40 0.35
CA ILE A 314 -2.32 7.42 -0.74
C ILE A 314 -2.58 8.07 -2.09
N ASN A 315 -3.72 8.77 -2.24
CA ASN A 315 -4.10 9.42 -3.48
C ASN A 315 -3.08 10.48 -3.92
N GLU A 316 -2.59 11.31 -3.01
CA GLU A 316 -1.56 12.31 -3.32
C GLU A 316 -0.20 11.70 -3.64
N MET A 317 0.19 10.61 -2.97
CA MET A 317 1.44 9.92 -3.29
C MET A 317 1.36 9.19 -4.64
N GLU A 318 0.18 8.71 -5.03
CA GLU A 318 -0.06 8.06 -6.32
C GLU A 318 -0.17 9.06 -7.48
N LYS A 319 -1.05 10.07 -7.36
CA LYS A 319 -1.37 10.98 -8.48
C LYS A 319 -0.52 12.24 -8.48
N GLY A 320 0.04 12.62 -7.33
CA GLY A 320 0.81 13.84 -7.18
C GLY A 320 2.19 13.76 -7.85
N ARG A 321 2.74 14.93 -8.17
CA ARG A 321 4.06 15.07 -8.84
C ARG A 321 5.17 15.59 -7.93
N HIS A 322 4.87 15.85 -6.65
CA HIS A 322 5.82 16.49 -5.73
C HIS A 322 7.00 15.57 -5.40
N TYR A 323 6.71 14.40 -4.82
CA TYR A 323 7.75 13.51 -4.27
C TYR A 323 7.88 12.17 -4.99
N ARG A 324 6.86 11.71 -5.73
CA ARG A 324 6.89 10.42 -6.41
C ARG A 324 8.02 10.36 -7.45
N THR A 325 8.72 9.24 -7.49
CA THR A 325 9.61 8.84 -8.59
C THR A 325 9.23 7.45 -9.09
N TYR A 326 9.42 7.21 -10.39
CA TYR A 326 9.29 5.89 -11.01
C TYR A 326 10.67 5.21 -11.21
N ASP A 327 11.76 5.95 -10.98
CA ASP A 327 13.10 5.37 -10.93
C ASP A 327 13.43 4.99 -9.47
N PRO A 328 13.46 3.69 -9.12
CA PRO A 328 13.75 3.26 -7.76
C PRO A 328 15.19 3.57 -7.33
N ASP A 329 16.11 3.87 -8.26
CA ASP A 329 17.48 4.26 -7.94
C ASP A 329 17.62 5.74 -7.57
N GLU A 330 16.60 6.56 -7.81
CA GLU A 330 16.54 7.95 -7.33
C GLU A 330 15.83 8.10 -5.98
N ALA A 331 15.18 7.03 -5.53
CA ALA A 331 14.33 7.03 -4.35
C ALA A 331 15.14 7.03 -3.06
N PHE A 332 14.73 7.90 -2.13
CA PHE A 332 15.28 7.96 -0.78
C PHE A 332 14.55 7.00 0.16
N VAL A 333 13.26 6.78 -0.09
CA VAL A 333 12.41 5.82 0.61
C VAL A 333 11.44 5.14 -0.35
N TYR A 334 10.92 3.99 0.06
CA TYR A 334 9.99 3.16 -0.71
C TYR A 334 8.66 3.03 0.04
N TYR A 335 7.56 3.40 -0.59
CA TYR A 335 6.23 3.33 -0.04
C TYR A 335 5.56 1.98 -0.32
N LEU A 336 4.93 1.41 0.70
CA LEU A 336 4.10 0.21 0.65
C LEU A 336 2.61 0.63 0.66
N PRO A 337 1.95 0.73 -0.51
CA PRO A 337 0.61 1.33 -0.64
C PRO A 337 -0.54 0.38 -0.26
N PHE A 338 -0.40 -0.44 0.79
CA PHE A 338 -1.54 -1.19 1.33
C PHE A 338 -2.29 -0.33 2.37
N SER A 339 -3.63 -0.40 2.36
CA SER A 339 -4.47 0.30 3.33
C SER A 339 -4.98 -0.68 4.37
N VAL A 340 -4.67 -0.44 5.66
CA VAL A 340 -5.19 -1.28 6.74
C VAL A 340 -6.71 -1.13 6.86
N VAL A 341 -7.24 0.06 6.59
CA VAL A 341 -8.69 0.31 6.54
C VAL A 341 -9.36 -0.54 5.46
N MET A 342 -8.76 -0.63 4.26
CA MET A 342 -9.27 -1.47 3.18
C MET A 342 -9.13 -2.97 3.49
N LEU A 343 -8.05 -3.39 4.14
CA LEU A 343 -7.91 -4.77 4.60
C LEU A 343 -9.03 -5.14 5.60
N ILE A 344 -9.39 -4.23 6.50
CA ILE A 344 -10.49 -4.47 7.44
C ILE A 344 -11.82 -4.55 6.70
N GLU A 345 -12.09 -3.64 5.77
CA GLU A 345 -13.39 -3.64 5.08
C GLU A 345 -13.62 -4.88 4.21
N TYR A 346 -12.56 -5.40 3.58
CA TYR A 346 -12.70 -6.45 2.56
C TYR A 346 -12.15 -7.83 2.96
N VAL A 347 -11.31 -7.92 3.99
CA VAL A 347 -10.67 -9.17 4.42
C VAL A 347 -11.09 -9.60 5.82
N TYR A 348 -11.36 -8.65 6.73
CA TYR A 348 -11.75 -8.98 8.10
C TYR A 348 -13.17 -9.56 8.16
N ASP A 349 -13.29 -10.75 8.78
CA ASP A 349 -14.61 -11.33 9.07
C ASP A 349 -15.15 -10.78 10.39
N ARG A 350 -16.18 -9.94 10.30
CA ARG A 350 -16.86 -9.35 11.47
C ARG A 350 -17.56 -10.39 12.37
N GLY A 351 -17.80 -11.60 11.85
CA GLY A 351 -18.30 -12.74 12.63
C GLY A 351 -17.20 -13.52 13.37
N SER A 352 -15.93 -13.22 13.11
CA SER A 352 -14.81 -13.85 13.81
C SER A 352 -14.63 -13.25 15.20
N ASN A 353 -14.19 -14.05 16.17
CA ASN A 353 -13.86 -13.61 17.52
C ASN A 353 -12.55 -12.77 17.52
N TYR A 354 -12.53 -11.64 16.83
CA TYR A 354 -11.35 -10.76 16.69
C TYR A 354 -10.12 -11.46 16.08
N ASN A 355 -10.32 -12.28 15.06
CA ASN A 355 -9.20 -12.93 14.37
C ASN A 355 -8.59 -12.00 13.30
N LEU A 356 -7.38 -11.51 13.57
CA LEU A 356 -6.64 -10.61 12.67
C LEU A 356 -5.67 -11.32 11.72
N ASP A 357 -5.52 -12.65 11.84
CA ASP A 357 -4.58 -13.43 11.02
C ASP A 357 -4.74 -13.23 9.51
N PRO A 358 -5.98 -13.15 8.95
CA PRO A 358 -6.13 -12.92 7.52
C PRO A 358 -5.47 -11.62 7.03
N LEU A 359 -5.53 -10.54 7.82
CA LEU A 359 -4.96 -9.24 7.47
C LEU A 359 -3.43 -9.32 7.49
N GLY A 360 -2.89 -9.95 8.55
CA GLY A 360 -1.46 -10.18 8.69
C GLY A 360 -0.87 -11.05 7.59
N LEU A 361 -1.59 -12.09 7.16
CA LEU A 361 -1.18 -12.96 6.05
C LEU A 361 -1.12 -12.21 4.71
N VAL A 362 -2.09 -11.34 4.42
CA VAL A 362 -2.06 -10.50 3.21
C VAL A 362 -0.83 -9.60 3.20
N VAL A 363 -0.52 -8.93 4.31
CA VAL A 363 0.69 -8.09 4.41
C VAL A 363 1.96 -8.92 4.30
N LYS A 364 2.01 -10.10 4.93
CA LYS A 364 3.16 -11.01 4.84
C LYS A 364 3.44 -11.48 3.42
N ASP A 365 2.41 -11.87 2.68
CA ASP A 365 2.54 -12.30 1.29
C ASP A 365 2.86 -11.14 0.35
N TYR A 366 2.34 -9.94 0.65
CA TYR A 366 2.71 -8.72 -0.04
C TYR A 366 4.21 -8.42 0.09
N ILE A 367 4.72 -8.37 1.32
CA ILE A 367 6.16 -8.12 1.56
C ILE A 367 7.03 -9.22 0.95
N ARG A 368 6.62 -10.49 1.01
CA ARG A 368 7.32 -11.58 0.32
C ARG A 368 7.38 -11.37 -1.19
N THR A 369 6.30 -10.87 -1.78
CA THR A 369 6.25 -10.55 -3.22
C THR A 369 7.20 -9.41 -3.55
N ILE A 370 7.20 -8.34 -2.74
CA ILE A 370 8.12 -7.20 -2.90
C ILE A 370 9.57 -7.67 -2.79
N SER A 371 9.91 -8.44 -1.76
CA SER A 371 11.28 -8.88 -1.49
C SER A 371 11.82 -9.84 -2.56
N TYR A 372 10.96 -10.61 -3.20
CA TYR A 372 11.35 -11.49 -4.31
C TYR A 372 11.57 -10.72 -5.62
N LYS A 373 10.71 -9.73 -5.91
CA LYS A 373 10.75 -9.00 -7.19
C LYS A 373 11.76 -7.87 -7.21
N HIS A 374 11.96 -7.22 -6.06
CA HIS A 374 12.71 -5.98 -5.97
C HIS A 374 13.89 -6.13 -5.02
N PRO A 375 15.13 -5.80 -5.45
CA PRO A 375 16.31 -5.95 -4.61
C PRO A 375 16.33 -4.96 -3.42
N PHE A 376 15.56 -3.86 -3.51
CA PHE A 376 15.62 -2.74 -2.57
C PHE A 376 15.16 -3.10 -1.15
N TRP A 377 14.14 -3.96 -1.01
CA TRP A 377 13.71 -4.46 0.30
C TRP A 377 14.83 -5.21 1.01
N ASN A 378 15.50 -6.12 0.29
CA ASN A 378 16.58 -6.93 0.86
C ASN A 378 17.84 -6.12 1.13
N ARG A 379 18.13 -5.09 0.31
CA ARG A 379 19.28 -4.20 0.49
C ARG A 379 19.25 -3.48 1.85
N SER A 380 18.10 -2.96 2.25
CA SER A 380 17.95 -2.20 3.48
C SER A 380 17.34 -3.00 4.62
N LEU A 381 16.91 -4.24 4.38
CA LEU A 381 16.06 -5.02 5.30
C LEU A 381 14.83 -4.22 5.75
N GLY A 382 14.27 -3.39 4.86
CA GLY A 382 13.10 -2.56 5.11
C GLY A 382 13.36 -1.21 5.78
N HIS A 383 14.60 -0.82 6.12
CA HIS A 383 14.86 0.43 6.87
C HIS A 383 14.50 1.71 6.09
N ASP A 384 14.60 1.70 4.75
CA ASP A 384 14.15 2.80 3.88
C ASP A 384 12.72 2.59 3.33
N HIS A 385 11.97 1.64 3.89
CA HIS A 385 10.58 1.39 3.53
C HIS A 385 9.64 2.04 4.53
N PHE A 386 8.47 2.44 4.07
CA PHE A 386 7.42 2.90 4.97
C PHE A 386 6.03 2.41 4.59
N MET A 387 5.20 2.28 5.61
CA MET A 387 3.77 2.01 5.51
C MET A 387 2.99 3.14 6.19
N LEU A 388 1.70 3.29 5.87
CA LEU A 388 0.82 4.26 6.53
C LEU A 388 -0.50 3.60 6.95
N SER A 389 -0.95 3.87 8.17
CA SER A 389 -2.25 3.43 8.68
C SER A 389 -2.83 4.44 9.66
N CYS A 390 -4.10 4.78 9.51
CA CYS A 390 -4.86 5.49 10.53
C CYS A 390 -5.72 4.62 11.42
N HIS A 391 -5.89 3.34 11.10
CA HIS A 391 -6.60 2.43 11.98
C HIS A 391 -5.73 2.01 13.18
N ASP A 392 -6.37 1.76 14.31
CA ASP A 392 -5.76 1.28 15.56
C ASP A 392 -5.08 -0.09 15.44
N TRP A 393 -5.41 -0.88 14.40
CA TRP A 393 -4.80 -2.18 14.10
C TRP A 393 -3.52 -2.08 13.27
N GLY A 394 -3.14 -0.88 12.79
CA GLY A 394 -1.88 -0.68 12.06
C GLY A 394 -0.64 -1.27 12.75
N PRO A 395 -0.42 -1.03 14.06
CA PRO A 395 0.67 -1.66 14.80
C PRO A 395 0.62 -3.18 14.76
N VAL A 396 -0.55 -3.78 14.96
CA VAL A 396 -0.74 -5.24 15.00
C VAL A 396 -0.54 -5.85 13.61
N VAL A 397 -1.14 -5.29 12.56
CA VAL A 397 -0.99 -5.79 11.20
C VAL A 397 0.48 -5.72 10.76
N SER A 398 1.21 -4.66 11.14
CA SER A 398 2.64 -4.55 10.84
C SER A 398 3.51 -5.58 11.57
N SER A 399 3.05 -6.16 12.69
CA SER A 399 3.82 -7.11 13.51
C SER A 399 3.92 -8.51 12.92
N TYR A 400 3.07 -8.86 11.94
CA TYR A 400 3.14 -10.15 11.23
C TYR A 400 4.40 -10.31 10.36
N VAL A 401 5.14 -9.22 10.14
CA VAL A 401 6.41 -9.22 9.43
C VAL A 401 7.46 -8.50 10.28
N ASP A 402 8.39 -9.25 10.87
CA ASP A 402 9.39 -8.72 11.82
C ASP A 402 10.16 -7.51 11.28
N LEU A 403 10.57 -7.54 10.02
CA LEU A 403 11.30 -6.44 9.38
C LEU A 403 10.41 -5.21 9.15
N LEU A 404 9.12 -5.40 8.86
CA LEU A 404 8.17 -4.29 8.73
C LEU A 404 7.92 -3.62 10.08
N TYR A 405 7.77 -4.41 11.15
CA TYR A 405 7.53 -3.89 12.49
C TYR A 405 8.77 -3.20 13.07
N ASN A 406 9.94 -3.84 12.97
CA ASN A 406 11.14 -3.41 13.67
C ASN A 406 12.00 -2.43 12.89
N ASN A 407 12.06 -2.53 11.55
CA ASN A 407 12.99 -1.75 10.73
C ASN A 407 12.29 -0.64 9.95
N ALA A 408 11.19 -0.97 9.27
CA ALA A 408 10.49 -0.01 8.43
C ALA A 408 9.89 1.17 9.22
N ILE A 409 9.76 2.31 8.54
CA ILE A 409 9.13 3.50 9.09
C ILE A 409 7.61 3.27 9.09
N ARG A 410 6.98 3.23 10.26
CA ARG A 410 5.52 3.12 10.34
C ARG A 410 4.92 4.49 10.57
N VAL A 411 4.09 4.94 9.64
CA VAL A 411 3.32 6.18 9.76
C VAL A 411 1.95 5.81 10.33
N LEU A 412 1.69 6.17 11.60
CA LEU A 412 0.57 5.64 12.36
C LEU A 412 -0.24 6.77 13.00
N CYS A 413 -1.57 6.74 12.87
CA CYS A 413 -2.44 7.56 13.72
C CYS A 413 -2.32 7.08 15.19
N ASN A 414 -2.44 5.77 15.45
CA ASN A 414 -2.24 5.18 16.79
C ASN A 414 -0.74 5.18 17.21
N ALA A 415 -0.21 6.37 17.52
CA ALA A 415 1.19 6.61 17.89
C ALA A 415 1.44 6.39 19.40
N ASN A 416 1.18 5.16 19.87
CA ASN A 416 1.27 4.78 21.28
C ASN A 416 2.62 4.11 21.62
N THR A 417 3.45 4.74 22.46
CA THR A 417 4.76 4.18 22.83
C THR A 417 4.66 2.90 23.66
N SER A 418 3.56 2.65 24.38
CA SER A 418 3.37 1.38 25.11
C SER A 418 2.97 0.22 24.20
N GLU A 419 2.54 0.48 22.97
CA GLU A 419 2.18 -0.53 21.94
C GLU A 419 3.30 -0.70 20.90
N GLY A 420 4.50 -0.24 21.24
CA GLY A 420 5.70 -0.41 20.43
C GLY A 420 5.91 0.66 19.36
N PHE A 421 5.19 1.78 19.38
CA PHE A 421 5.55 2.97 18.59
C PHE A 421 6.90 3.53 19.08
N LYS A 422 7.86 3.70 18.15
CA LYS A 422 9.21 4.19 18.45
C LYS A 422 9.41 5.56 17.81
N PRO A 423 9.37 6.69 18.55
CA PRO A 423 9.42 8.04 17.97
C PRO A 423 10.62 8.32 17.06
N ALA A 424 11.76 7.67 17.32
CA ALA A 424 12.98 7.80 16.52
C ALA A 424 12.90 7.13 15.13
N LYS A 425 11.97 6.18 14.94
CA LYS A 425 11.81 5.34 13.74
C LYS A 425 10.44 5.52 13.07
N ASP A 426 9.38 5.66 13.87
CA ASP A 426 8.01 5.77 13.42
C ASP A 426 7.56 7.24 13.34
N VAL A 427 6.48 7.49 12.62
CA VAL A 427 5.90 8.83 12.39
C VAL A 427 4.48 8.85 12.95
N SER A 428 4.19 9.85 13.79
CA SER A 428 2.83 10.10 14.26
C SER A 428 2.05 10.85 13.18
N PHE A 429 0.88 10.34 12.83
CA PHE A 429 0.05 10.86 11.76
C PHE A 429 -1.25 11.47 12.30
N ALA A 430 -1.71 12.55 11.66
CA ALA A 430 -2.88 13.27 12.12
C ALA A 430 -4.16 12.57 11.65
N GLU A 431 -5.01 12.21 12.61
CA GLU A 431 -6.34 11.68 12.35
C GLU A 431 -7.33 12.84 12.12
N ILE A 432 -8.06 12.81 11.02
CA ILE A 432 -9.07 13.83 10.70
C ILE A 432 -10.34 13.14 10.25
N LYS A 433 -11.44 13.52 10.91
CA LYS A 433 -12.78 13.12 10.51
C LYS A 433 -13.34 14.10 9.49
N LEU A 434 -13.46 13.66 8.23
CA LEU A 434 -14.05 14.45 7.15
C LEU A 434 -15.32 13.76 6.65
N MET A 435 -16.50 14.20 7.09
CA MET A 435 -17.77 13.52 6.81
C MET A 435 -18.08 13.40 5.31
N ASP A 436 -17.99 14.50 4.58
CA ASP A 436 -18.18 14.59 3.13
C ASP A 436 -16.86 14.58 2.35
N GLY A 437 -15.73 14.56 3.07
CA GLY A 437 -14.39 14.71 2.52
C GLY A 437 -13.92 16.16 2.48
N GLU A 438 -14.74 17.15 2.81
CA GLU A 438 -14.35 18.56 2.80
C GLU A 438 -14.00 19.11 4.18
N VAL A 439 -13.16 20.14 4.21
CA VAL A 439 -12.87 20.92 5.43
C VAL A 439 -13.81 22.13 5.59
N THR A 440 -14.71 22.33 4.63
CA THR A 440 -15.64 23.46 4.57
C THR A 440 -16.50 23.50 5.83
N GLY A 441 -16.49 24.62 6.54
CA GLY A 441 -17.27 24.80 7.76
C GLY A 441 -16.69 24.12 9.01
N LEU A 442 -15.55 23.42 8.94
CA LEU A 442 -14.84 22.90 10.13
C LEU A 442 -13.89 23.94 10.72
N VAL A 443 -13.24 24.72 9.85
CA VAL A 443 -12.27 25.75 10.25
C VAL A 443 -13.00 27.01 10.72
N GLY A 444 -12.46 27.63 11.78
CA GLY A 444 -12.95 28.87 12.33
C GLY A 444 -13.58 28.68 13.71
N GLY A 445 -13.53 29.74 14.51
CA GLY A 445 -14.14 29.76 15.83
C GLY A 445 -14.19 31.14 16.42
N TYR A 446 -14.89 31.28 17.54
CA TYR A 446 -15.20 32.59 18.08
C TYR A 446 -13.95 33.30 18.62
N PRO A 447 -13.94 34.65 18.61
CA PRO A 447 -12.89 35.41 19.28
C PRO A 447 -12.84 35.06 20.77
N PRO A 448 -11.69 35.27 21.46
CA PRO A 448 -11.56 34.99 22.89
C PRO A 448 -12.70 35.51 23.76
N SER A 449 -13.20 36.72 23.49
CA SER A 449 -14.27 37.38 24.23
C SER A 449 -15.63 36.68 24.14
N GLN A 450 -15.84 35.85 23.12
CA GLN A 450 -17.08 35.11 22.89
C GLN A 450 -16.95 33.62 23.27
N ARG A 451 -15.80 33.20 23.83
CA ARG A 451 -15.60 31.83 24.31
C ARG A 451 -15.97 31.72 25.78
N THR A 452 -17.25 31.47 26.01
CA THR A 452 -17.86 31.45 27.35
C THR A 452 -17.70 30.12 28.09
N ILE A 453 -17.44 29.02 27.39
CA ILE A 453 -17.27 27.70 28.00
C ILE A 453 -15.81 27.50 28.38
N LEU A 454 -15.49 27.12 29.63
CA LEU A 454 -14.11 26.88 30.04
C LEU A 454 -13.55 25.66 29.28
N ALA A 455 -14.19 24.51 29.40
CA ALA A 455 -13.75 23.27 28.76
C ALA A 455 -14.92 22.48 28.19
N PHE A 456 -14.70 21.81 27.06
CA PHE A 456 -15.73 21.02 26.41
C PHE A 456 -15.23 19.66 25.90
N PHE A 457 -16.09 18.66 26.02
CA PHE A 457 -15.98 17.35 25.39
C PHE A 457 -17.36 16.82 25.00
N ALA A 458 -17.44 16.16 23.84
CA ALA A 458 -18.55 15.27 23.53
C ALA A 458 -18.07 14.02 22.81
N GLY A 459 -18.53 12.85 23.26
CA GLY A 459 -18.15 11.57 22.69
C GLY A 459 -18.62 10.35 23.46
N HIS A 460 -18.98 9.29 22.73
CA HIS A 460 -19.34 7.99 23.29
C HIS A 460 -18.22 7.36 24.13
N LEU A 461 -18.63 6.46 25.02
CA LEU A 461 -17.75 5.58 25.77
C LEU A 461 -16.87 4.75 24.82
N HIS A 462 -15.57 4.99 24.87
CA HIS A 462 -14.60 4.34 24.00
C HIS A 462 -13.22 4.43 24.66
N GLY A 463 -12.72 3.31 25.21
CA GLY A 463 -11.51 3.26 26.03
C GLY A 463 -11.68 3.72 27.49
N TYR A 464 -10.71 3.37 28.33
CA TYR A 464 -10.77 3.60 29.79
C TYR A 464 -10.67 5.09 30.18
N ILE A 465 -9.92 5.90 29.42
CA ILE A 465 -9.78 7.33 29.72
C ILE A 465 -11.11 8.07 29.53
N ARG A 466 -11.85 7.76 28.46
CA ARG A 466 -13.19 8.33 28.24
C ARG A 466 -14.18 7.86 29.30
N TYR A 467 -14.08 6.60 29.75
CA TYR A 467 -14.85 6.13 30.90
C TYR A 467 -14.62 7.02 32.13
N LEU A 468 -13.35 7.25 32.50
CA LEU A 468 -13.01 8.10 33.64
C LEU A 468 -13.50 9.53 33.47
N LEU A 469 -13.35 10.12 32.27
CA LEU A 469 -13.80 11.48 31.99
C LEU A 469 -15.33 11.61 32.09
N LEU A 470 -16.07 10.72 31.43
CA LEU A 470 -17.53 10.71 31.44
C LEU A 470 -18.05 10.45 32.86
N HIS A 471 -17.50 9.46 33.56
CA HIS A 471 -17.90 9.14 34.93
C HIS A 471 -17.65 10.32 35.89
N THR A 472 -16.57 11.08 35.68
CA THR A 472 -16.21 12.20 36.55
C THR A 472 -17.01 13.45 36.23
N TRP A 473 -17.17 13.84 34.97
CA TRP A 473 -17.63 15.17 34.57
C TRP A 473 -18.96 15.23 33.81
N LYS A 474 -19.49 14.12 33.29
CA LYS A 474 -20.71 14.12 32.45
C LYS A 474 -21.87 14.81 33.16
N ASN A 475 -22.35 15.92 32.59
CA ASN A 475 -23.45 16.73 33.12
C ASN A 475 -23.27 17.22 34.57
N LYS A 476 -22.03 17.37 35.07
CA LYS A 476 -21.79 17.75 36.49
C LYS A 476 -21.36 19.20 36.73
N ASP A 477 -20.94 19.93 35.71
CA ASP A 477 -20.40 21.30 35.85
C ASP A 477 -20.82 22.17 34.66
N GLN A 478 -21.08 23.46 34.91
CA GLN A 478 -21.53 24.40 33.88
C GLN A 478 -20.37 24.94 33.01
N ASP A 479 -19.16 25.01 33.58
CA ASP A 479 -17.96 25.52 32.90
C ASP A 479 -17.21 24.40 32.18
N VAL A 480 -17.18 23.20 32.77
CA VAL A 480 -16.60 21.99 32.18
C VAL A 480 -17.73 21.11 31.63
N GLN A 481 -18.08 21.35 30.36
CA GLN A 481 -19.21 20.71 29.71
C GLN A 481 -18.78 19.40 29.03
N VAL A 482 -19.16 18.28 29.63
CA VAL A 482 -18.84 16.93 29.14
C VAL A 482 -20.14 16.19 28.81
N TYR A 483 -20.24 15.72 27.58
CA TYR A 483 -21.39 14.97 27.07
C TYR A 483 -20.96 13.63 26.47
N GLU A 484 -21.84 12.64 26.55
CA GLU A 484 -21.67 11.40 25.79
C GLU A 484 -22.17 11.60 24.36
N GLU A 485 -23.39 12.13 24.25
CA GLU A 485 -24.03 12.59 23.03
C GLU A 485 -24.49 14.04 23.22
N ILE A 486 -24.40 14.84 22.16
CA ILE A 486 -24.88 16.23 22.19
C ILE A 486 -26.40 16.24 22.26
N PRO A 487 -27.01 16.93 23.24
CA PRO A 487 -28.47 17.03 23.33
C PRO A 487 -29.08 17.70 22.10
N GLU A 488 -30.34 17.34 21.82
CA GLU A 488 -31.11 17.88 20.70
C GLU A 488 -31.20 19.42 20.75
N GLY A 489 -31.05 20.07 19.58
CA GLY A 489 -31.02 21.54 19.47
C GLY A 489 -29.66 22.19 19.75
N MET A 490 -28.64 21.43 20.16
CA MET A 490 -27.26 21.93 20.28
C MET A 490 -26.37 21.45 19.13
N SER A 491 -25.44 22.31 18.70
CA SER A 491 -24.44 21.96 17.69
C SER A 491 -23.08 21.68 18.34
N TYR A 492 -22.52 20.51 18.01
CA TYR A 492 -21.17 20.09 18.42
C TYR A 492 -20.11 21.14 18.07
N TYR A 493 -20.10 21.61 16.82
CA TYR A 493 -19.13 22.60 16.36
C TYR A 493 -19.34 23.97 17.01
N THR A 494 -20.59 24.37 17.30
CA THR A 494 -20.84 25.60 18.06
C THR A 494 -20.25 25.53 19.47
N LYS A 495 -20.34 24.37 20.14
CA LYS A 495 -19.71 24.16 21.44
C LYS A 495 -18.18 24.23 21.34
N LEU A 496 -17.55 23.50 20.42
CA LEU A 496 -16.10 23.61 20.17
C LEU A 496 -15.63 25.06 19.95
N ARG A 497 -16.38 25.82 19.14
CA ARG A 497 -16.06 27.22 18.80
C ARG A 497 -16.23 28.19 19.96
N SER A 498 -17.11 27.89 20.91
CA SER A 498 -17.39 28.71 22.10
C SER A 498 -16.59 28.27 23.33
N SER A 499 -15.77 27.21 23.23
CA SER A 499 -14.93 26.75 24.33
C SER A 499 -13.53 27.37 24.31
N LYS A 500 -12.99 27.68 25.49
CA LYS A 500 -11.59 28.09 25.65
C LYS A 500 -10.66 26.89 25.43
N PHE A 501 -10.97 25.78 26.10
CA PHE A 501 -10.22 24.52 26.06
C PHE A 501 -11.10 23.38 25.53
N CYS A 502 -10.52 22.48 24.75
CA CYS A 502 -11.22 21.33 24.19
C CYS A 502 -10.53 20.07 24.65
N LEU A 503 -11.25 19.21 25.38
CA LEU A 503 -10.68 18.00 25.95
C LEU A 503 -10.56 16.94 24.85
N CYS A 504 -9.38 16.33 24.77
CA CYS A 504 -9.03 15.32 23.78
C CYS A 504 -8.58 14.03 24.52
N PRO A 505 -9.49 13.31 25.18
CA PRO A 505 -9.18 12.03 25.79
C PRO A 505 -8.99 10.93 24.74
N SER A 506 -7.92 10.15 24.90
CA SER A 506 -7.67 8.97 24.07
C SER A 506 -8.78 7.92 24.21
N GLY A 507 -8.93 7.14 23.14
CA GLY A 507 -9.87 6.04 22.98
C GLY A 507 -9.29 4.69 23.37
N TYR A 508 -9.69 3.64 22.63
CA TYR A 508 -8.89 2.42 22.55
C TYR A 508 -7.56 2.69 21.83
N GLU A 509 -7.59 3.56 20.82
CA GLU A 509 -6.39 4.18 20.26
C GLU A 509 -6.03 5.49 20.97
N VAL A 510 -4.75 5.86 20.92
CA VAL A 510 -4.30 7.12 21.53
C VAL A 510 -4.66 8.36 20.71
N ALA A 511 -4.84 8.20 19.39
CA ALA A 511 -5.27 9.27 18.51
C ALA A 511 -6.73 9.67 18.78
N SER A 512 -7.05 10.91 18.40
CA SER A 512 -8.43 11.34 18.34
C SER A 512 -8.60 12.44 17.30
N PRO A 513 -9.64 12.37 16.43
CA PRO A 513 -9.95 13.46 15.50
C PRO A 513 -10.19 14.79 16.23
N ARG A 514 -10.61 14.71 17.50
CA ARG A 514 -10.88 15.85 18.38
C ARG A 514 -9.70 16.79 18.54
N ILE A 515 -8.47 16.29 18.43
CA ILE A 515 -7.27 17.12 18.51
C ILE A 515 -7.26 18.08 17.32
N VAL A 516 -7.50 17.57 16.11
CA VAL A 516 -7.53 18.38 14.91
C VAL A 516 -8.78 19.25 14.84
N GLU A 517 -9.95 18.74 15.27
CA GLU A 517 -11.19 19.53 15.39
C GLU A 517 -11.01 20.72 16.35
N ALA A 518 -10.35 20.53 17.49
CA ALA A 518 -10.01 21.61 18.42
C ALA A 518 -9.09 22.65 17.77
N ILE A 519 -8.06 22.19 17.05
CA ILE A 519 -7.16 23.07 16.30
C ILE A 519 -7.94 23.86 15.26
N PHE A 520 -8.80 23.23 14.46
CA PHE A 520 -9.63 23.88 13.43
C PHE A 520 -10.58 24.92 14.02
N ALA A 521 -11.17 24.61 15.18
CA ALA A 521 -12.04 25.52 15.91
C ALA A 521 -11.27 26.66 16.62
N GLY A 522 -9.93 26.67 16.62
CA GLY A 522 -9.13 27.64 17.37
C GLY A 522 -9.25 27.49 18.89
N CYS A 523 -9.67 26.31 19.34
CA CYS A 523 -9.82 25.92 20.74
C CYS A 523 -8.50 25.32 21.23
N VAL A 524 -8.04 25.66 22.44
CA VAL A 524 -6.78 25.12 22.97
C VAL A 524 -6.96 23.63 23.28
N PRO A 525 -6.25 22.71 22.60
CA PRO A 525 -6.39 21.28 22.85
C PRO A 525 -5.88 20.91 24.25
N VAL A 526 -6.62 20.06 24.96
CA VAL A 526 -6.23 19.47 26.23
C VAL A 526 -6.06 17.97 26.03
N LEU A 527 -4.81 17.53 25.88
CA LEU A 527 -4.48 16.13 25.64
C LEU A 527 -4.58 15.35 26.94
N ILE A 528 -5.43 14.32 26.95
CA ILE A 528 -5.61 13.41 28.09
C ILE A 528 -5.32 12.00 27.59
N SER A 529 -4.08 11.59 27.70
CA SER A 529 -3.57 10.37 27.07
C SER A 529 -2.35 9.86 27.82
N ASP A 530 -2.20 8.56 27.94
CA ASP A 530 -0.94 7.95 28.35
C ASP A 530 -0.14 7.55 27.10
N SER A 531 1.18 7.79 27.09
CA SER A 531 2.09 7.29 26.05
C SER A 531 1.84 7.78 24.61
N TYR A 532 1.00 8.80 24.40
CA TYR A 532 0.73 9.36 23.07
C TYR A 532 1.85 10.28 22.59
N VAL A 533 2.24 10.12 21.33
CA VAL A 533 3.13 11.05 20.63
C VAL A 533 2.29 11.85 19.63
N PRO A 534 2.01 13.15 19.87
CA PRO A 534 1.19 13.95 18.98
C PRO A 534 1.82 14.14 17.59
N PRO A 535 1.03 14.37 16.53
CA PRO A 535 1.54 14.54 15.17
C PRO A 535 2.54 15.69 15.09
N PHE A 536 3.55 15.51 14.23
CA PHE A 536 4.60 16.51 13.97
C PHE A 536 5.40 16.93 15.21
N SER A 537 5.42 16.13 16.27
CA SER A 537 6.14 16.43 17.52
C SER A 537 7.65 16.62 17.34
N ASP A 538 8.24 16.17 16.23
CA ASP A 538 9.64 16.42 15.90
C ASP A 538 9.93 17.91 15.66
N VAL A 539 8.94 18.64 15.14
CA VAL A 539 9.09 20.03 14.72
C VAL A 539 8.21 20.97 15.54
N LEU A 540 6.98 20.57 15.90
CA LEU A 540 6.05 21.36 16.69
C LEU A 540 6.31 21.22 18.19
N ASN A 541 6.29 22.36 18.88
CA ASN A 541 6.33 22.45 20.33
C ASN A 541 4.89 22.48 20.88
N TRP A 542 4.30 21.30 21.07
CA TRP A 542 2.93 21.13 21.57
C TRP A 542 2.67 21.87 22.89
N ASN A 543 3.64 21.90 23.81
CA ASN A 543 3.53 22.64 25.08
C ASN A 543 3.32 24.16 24.91
N SER A 544 3.60 24.70 23.72
CA SER A 544 3.41 26.13 23.45
C SER A 544 1.95 26.49 23.11
N PHE A 545 1.12 25.53 22.71
CA PHE A 545 -0.25 25.75 22.22
C PHE A 545 -1.30 24.72 22.68
N SER A 546 -0.92 23.69 23.44
CA SER A 546 -1.83 22.71 24.06
C SER A 546 -1.55 22.55 25.55
N VAL A 547 -2.51 22.00 26.28
CA VAL A 547 -2.35 21.59 27.69
C VAL A 547 -2.27 20.06 27.73
N GLN A 548 -1.33 19.51 28.50
CA GLN A 548 -1.27 18.07 28.76
C GLN A 548 -1.79 17.81 30.18
N VAL A 549 -2.74 16.89 30.31
CA VAL A 549 -3.31 16.49 31.61
C VAL A 549 -3.12 14.98 31.76
N ALA A 550 -2.42 14.57 32.81
CA ALA A 550 -2.26 13.16 33.14
C ALA A 550 -3.62 12.53 33.48
N VAL A 551 -3.82 11.25 33.17
CA VAL A 551 -5.12 10.57 33.39
C VAL A 551 -5.58 10.64 34.84
N LYS A 552 -4.67 10.53 35.81
CA LYS A 552 -4.96 10.67 37.25
C LYS A 552 -5.47 12.07 37.65
N GLU A 553 -5.20 13.09 36.84
CA GLU A 553 -5.60 14.48 37.08
C GLU A 553 -6.94 14.83 36.43
N ILE A 554 -7.66 13.86 35.83
CA ILE A 554 -9.01 14.08 35.29
C ILE A 554 -9.94 14.78 36.31
N PRO A 555 -9.99 14.38 37.60
CA PRO A 555 -10.81 15.09 38.60
C PRO A 555 -10.41 16.55 38.84
N ASN A 556 -9.17 16.93 38.52
CA ASN A 556 -8.63 18.28 38.75
C ASN A 556 -8.62 19.17 37.50
N ILE A 557 -9.20 18.73 36.37
CA ILE A 557 -9.19 19.47 35.10
C ILE A 557 -9.62 20.93 35.27
N LYS A 558 -10.75 21.18 35.95
CA LYS A 558 -11.24 22.55 36.17
C LYS A 558 -10.19 23.42 36.87
N LYS A 559 -9.60 22.92 37.95
CA LYS A 559 -8.55 23.62 38.72
C LYS A 559 -7.31 23.90 37.86
N ILE A 560 -6.86 22.92 37.08
CA ILE A 560 -5.70 23.07 36.19
C ILE A 560 -5.95 24.16 35.14
N LEU A 561 -7.11 24.11 34.47
CA LEU A 561 -7.44 25.06 33.40
C LEU A 561 -7.71 26.46 33.92
N MET A 562 -8.36 26.61 35.09
CA MET A 562 -8.52 27.91 35.75
C MET A 562 -7.20 28.49 36.27
N GLY A 563 -6.19 27.66 36.53
CA GLY A 563 -4.84 28.11 36.89
C GLY A 563 -4.07 28.77 35.74
N ILE A 564 -4.53 28.62 34.49
CA ILE A 564 -3.92 29.26 33.33
C ILE A 564 -4.40 30.71 33.24
N SER A 565 -3.47 31.66 33.39
CA SER A 565 -3.81 33.09 33.27
C SER A 565 -4.41 33.44 31.91
N GLU A 566 -5.30 34.43 31.86
CA GLU A 566 -5.92 34.93 30.62
C GLU A 566 -4.84 35.30 29.57
N SER A 567 -3.72 35.92 30.00
CA SER A 567 -2.61 36.26 29.10
C SER A 567 -1.96 35.02 28.46
N GLN A 568 -1.83 33.93 29.22
CA GLN A 568 -1.27 32.69 28.73
C GLN A 568 -2.23 31.99 27.79
N TYR A 569 -3.52 31.94 28.14
CA TYR A 569 -4.57 31.43 27.28
C TYR A 569 -4.59 32.15 25.91
N LEU A 570 -4.57 33.49 25.89
CA LEU A 570 -4.53 34.28 24.65
C LEU A 570 -3.26 34.02 23.82
N ARG A 571 -2.12 33.72 24.45
CA ARG A 571 -0.91 33.30 23.73
C ARG A 571 -1.09 31.91 23.11
N MET A 572 -1.62 30.95 23.87
CA MET A 572 -1.84 29.59 23.38
C MET A 572 -2.84 29.58 22.22
N GLN A 573 -3.97 30.28 22.34
CA GLN A 573 -4.99 30.34 21.31
C GLN A 573 -4.47 30.97 19.99
N ARG A 574 -3.67 32.04 20.07
CA ARG A 574 -3.00 32.60 18.89
C ARG A 574 -2.08 31.59 18.21
N ARG A 575 -1.34 30.80 18.99
CA ARG A 575 -0.46 29.75 18.47
C ARG A 575 -1.23 28.58 17.88
N VAL A 576 -2.39 28.21 18.43
CA VAL A 576 -3.31 27.24 17.79
C VAL A 576 -3.65 27.70 16.37
N LYS A 577 -4.01 28.98 16.19
CA LYS A 577 -4.28 29.54 14.85
C LYS A 577 -3.06 29.50 13.92
N GLN A 578 -1.85 29.67 14.46
CA GLN A 578 -0.63 29.56 13.66
C GLN A 578 -0.37 28.14 13.19
N VAL A 579 -0.60 27.12 14.04
CA VAL A 579 -0.36 25.72 13.66
C VAL A 579 -1.48 25.11 12.81
N GLN A 580 -2.67 25.73 12.74
CA GLN A 580 -3.80 25.25 11.94
C GLN A 580 -3.38 24.85 10.53
N GLY A 581 -2.57 25.66 9.84
CA GLY A 581 -2.11 25.38 8.47
C GLY A 581 -1.43 24.02 8.32
N HIS A 582 -0.69 23.57 9.33
CA HIS A 582 0.02 22.27 9.33
C HIS A 582 -0.91 21.06 9.43
N PHE A 583 -2.17 21.27 9.81
CA PHE A 583 -3.18 20.21 9.90
C PHE A 583 -4.21 20.29 8.78
N MET A 584 -4.06 21.21 7.82
CA MET A 584 -4.96 21.28 6.67
C MET A 584 -4.64 20.18 5.65
N PRO A 585 -5.63 19.35 5.27
CA PRO A 585 -5.53 18.44 4.13
C PRO A 585 -5.88 19.20 2.82
N ASN A 586 -5.02 20.13 2.38
CA ASN A 586 -5.30 20.88 1.14
C ASN A 586 -5.27 19.95 -0.09
N GLU A 587 -6.08 20.30 -1.09
CA GLU A 587 -6.09 19.64 -2.39
C GLU A 587 -6.13 20.75 -3.48
N PRO A 588 -5.04 20.94 -4.25
CA PRO A 588 -3.74 20.27 -4.15
C PRO A 588 -2.98 20.62 -2.86
N PRO A 589 -2.04 19.76 -2.42
CA PRO A 589 -1.19 20.04 -1.25
C PRO A 589 -0.43 21.36 -1.37
N LYS A 590 -0.31 22.08 -0.25
CA LYS A 590 0.43 23.35 -0.12
C LYS A 590 1.63 23.19 0.79
N ARG A 591 2.68 24.00 0.58
CA ARG A 591 3.86 23.97 1.45
C ARG A 591 3.46 24.05 2.93
N TYR A 592 4.12 23.25 3.74
CA TYR A 592 3.87 23.09 5.18
C TYR A 592 2.49 22.57 5.61
N ASP A 593 1.64 22.10 4.70
CA ASP A 593 0.36 21.50 5.10
C ASP A 593 0.51 20.07 5.62
N MET A 594 -0.61 19.41 5.95
CA MET A 594 -0.58 18.08 6.57
C MET A 594 0.19 17.04 5.73
N PHE A 595 0.03 17.07 4.41
CA PHE A 595 0.73 16.15 3.52
C PHE A 595 2.23 16.41 3.57
N HIS A 596 2.66 17.65 3.37
CA HIS A 596 4.08 18.01 3.38
C HIS A 596 4.73 17.81 4.75
N MET A 597 4.01 18.06 5.84
CA MET A 597 4.49 17.82 7.21
C MET A 597 4.66 16.32 7.51
N THR A 598 3.80 15.48 6.94
CA THR A 598 3.90 14.02 7.04
C THR A 598 5.10 13.50 6.24
N VAL A 599 5.27 13.95 4.99
CA VAL A 599 6.43 13.62 4.17
C VAL A 599 7.73 14.10 4.83
N HIS A 600 7.72 15.29 5.44
CA HIS A 600 8.86 15.81 6.20
C HIS A 600 9.19 14.95 7.41
N SER A 601 8.17 14.47 8.11
CA SER A 601 8.37 13.53 9.20
C SER A 601 9.05 12.25 8.72
N ILE A 602 8.63 11.66 7.59
CA ILE A 602 9.27 10.48 6.98
C ILE A 602 10.73 10.79 6.58
N TRP A 603 10.98 11.96 5.98
CA TRP A 603 12.32 12.43 5.62
C TRP A 603 13.26 12.46 6.83
N LEU A 604 12.80 12.93 8.00
CA LEU A 604 13.60 12.91 9.23
C LEU A 604 14.03 11.50 9.64
N ARG A 605 13.17 10.48 9.42
CA ARG A 605 13.49 9.08 9.76
C ARG A 605 14.52 8.53 8.79
N ARG A 606 14.43 8.88 7.50
CA ARG A 606 15.45 8.52 6.52
C ARG A 606 16.81 9.15 6.82
N LEU A 607 16.84 10.35 7.37
CA LEU A 607 18.07 11.01 7.81
C LEU A 607 18.73 10.30 9.00
N ASN A 608 17.97 9.61 9.85
CA ASN A 608 18.48 8.92 11.05
C ASN A 608 19.23 7.61 10.74
N ILE A 609 19.09 7.09 9.53
CA ILE A 609 19.69 5.81 9.13
C ILE A 609 20.77 6.02 8.06
N HIS A 610 21.73 5.11 8.02
CA HIS A 610 22.74 5.01 6.99
C HIS A 610 22.68 3.60 6.40
N ILE A 611 22.51 3.50 5.08
CA ILE A 611 22.42 2.22 4.38
C ILE A 611 23.72 2.02 3.60
N GLN A 612 24.29 0.82 3.69
CA GLN A 612 25.46 0.40 2.95
C GLN A 612 25.09 -0.79 2.09
N ASP A 613 25.67 -0.89 0.90
CA ASP A 613 25.56 -2.12 0.11
C ASP A 613 26.32 -3.23 0.85
N GLN A 614 25.68 -4.41 0.95
CA GLN A 614 26.27 -5.60 1.56
C GLN A 614 27.26 -6.29 0.62
#